data_AF-A0A0U1D3J6-F1
#
_entry.id   AF-A0A0U1D3J6-F1
#
_cell.length_a   1.000
_cell.length_b   1.000
_cell.length_c   1.000
_cell.angle_alpha   90.00
_cell.angle_beta   90.00
_cell.angle_gamma   90.00
#
_symmetry.space_group_name_H-M   'P 1'
#
loop_
_entity.id
_entity.type
_entity.pdbx_description
1 polymer ?
#
loop_
_entity_poly.entity_id
_entity_poly.type
_entity_poly.pdbx_seq_one_letter_code
_entity_poly.pdbx_strand_id
1 'polypeptide(L)' 'MGDVIGDLNSRRGQIQAMEERSGARVVKAQVPLSEMFGYVGDLRSKTQGRANYSMVFDSYAEVPANVAKEIIAKATGQ' A
#
# COMPACT_ATOMS: atom_id res chain seq x y z
N MET A 1 -14.71 5.39 -0.65
CA MET A 1 -14.10 4.89 0.61
C MET A 1 -13.78 3.41 0.50
N GLY A 2 -14.75 2.58 0.10
CA GLY A 2 -14.49 1.17 -0.24
C GLY A 2 -13.41 0.99 -1.32
N ASP A 3 -13.33 1.89 -2.29
CA ASP A 3 -12.33 1.81 -3.37
C ASP A 3 -10.89 1.99 -2.86
N VAL A 4 -10.67 2.84 -1.85
CA VAL A 4 -9.33 3.08 -1.26
C VAL A 4 -8.91 1.89 -0.40
N ILE A 5 -9.84 1.33 0.37
CA ILE A 5 -9.57 0.12 1.18
C ILE A 5 -9.31 -1.09 0.27
N GLY A 6 -10.12 -1.22 -0.79
CA GLY A 6 -9.93 -2.27 -1.80
C GLY A 6 -8.57 -2.17 -2.49
N ASP A 7 -8.13 -0.97 -2.82
CA ASP A 7 -6.80 -0.73 -3.41
C ASP A 7 -5.66 -1.07 -2.44
N LEU A 8 -5.78 -0.70 -1.16
CA LEU A 8 -4.79 -1.06 -0.15
C LEU A 8 -4.71 -2.59 0.02
N ASN A 9 -5.85 -3.28 0.04
CA ASN A 9 -5.89 -4.73 0.13
C ASN A 9 -5.29 -5.42 -1.12
N SER A 10 -5.55 -4.92 -2.33
CA SER A 10 -4.98 -5.48 -3.56
C SER A 10 -3.45 -5.34 -3.60
N ARG A 11 -2.93 -4.27 -2.97
CA ARG A 11 -1.49 -4.01 -2.77
C ARG A 11 -0.88 -4.78 -1.59
N ARG A 12 -1.58 -5.79 -1.07
CA ARG A 12 -1.18 -6.58 0.12
C ARG A 12 -1.00 -5.74 1.38
N GLY A 13 -1.73 -4.62 1.46
CA GLY A 13 -1.77 -3.77 2.62
C GLY A 13 -2.59 -4.37 3.76
N GLN A 14 -2.14 -4.17 4.99
CA GLN A 14 -2.85 -4.51 6.20
C GLN A 14 -3.38 -3.23 6.86
N ILE A 15 -4.71 -3.12 6.96
CA ILE A 15 -5.35 -1.99 7.63
C ILE A 15 -5.18 -2.15 9.14
N GLN A 16 -4.50 -1.19 9.76
CA GLN A 16 -4.25 -1.16 11.21
C GLN A 16 -5.37 -0.44 11.95
N ALA A 17 -5.83 0.69 11.42
CA ALA A 17 -6.88 1.47 12.04
C ALA A 17 -7.64 2.31 11.02
N MET A 18 -8.89 2.61 11.33
CA MET A 18 -9.72 3.56 10.62
C MET A 18 -10.34 4.53 11.61
N GLU A 19 -10.04 5.81 11.45
CA GLU A 19 -10.48 6.89 12.33
C GLU A 19 -11.31 7.90 11.53
N GLU A 20 -12.24 8.57 12.20
CA GLU A 20 -12.98 9.69 11.63
C GLU A 20 -12.46 10.99 12.22
N ARG A 21 -12.06 11.91 11.36
CA ARG A 21 -11.52 13.21 11.77
C ARG A 21 -12.13 14.31 10.92
N SER A 22 -12.93 15.17 11.56
CA SER A 22 -13.49 16.38 10.94
C SER A 22 -14.21 16.14 9.62
N GLY A 23 -14.99 15.06 9.52
CA GLY A 23 -15.73 14.68 8.30
C GLY A 23 -14.89 13.97 7.22
N ALA A 24 -13.60 13.76 7.46
CA ALA A 24 -12.74 12.88 6.67
C ALA A 24 -12.51 11.56 7.42
N ARG A 25 -12.18 10.49 6.68
CA ARG A 25 -11.69 9.25 7.30
C ARG A 25 -10.21 9.08 7.05
N VAL A 26 -9.51 8.76 8.13
CA VAL A 26 -8.07 8.50 8.16
C VAL A 26 -7.88 6.99 8.23
N VAL A 27 -7.19 6.44 7.23
CA VAL A 27 -6.88 5.01 7.18
C VAL A 27 -5.39 4.86 7.46
N LYS A 28 -5.05 4.11 8.50
CA LYS A 28 -3.67 3.69 8.80
C LYS A 28 -3.49 2.28 8.29
N ALA A 29 -2.50 2.06 7.45
CA ALA A 29 -2.20 0.76 6.89
C ALA A 29 -0.69 0.58 6.74
N GLN A 30 -0.24 -0.66 6.91
CA GLN A 30 1.10 -1.08 6.52
C GLN A 30 1.02 -1.74 5.16
N VAL A 31 1.83 -1.28 4.21
CA VAL A 31 1.83 -1.79 2.84
C VAL A 31 3.29 -2.06 2.44
N PRO A 32 3.60 -3.20 1.79
CA PRO A 32 4.93 -3.42 1.26
C PRO A 32 5.34 -2.29 0.30
N LEU A 33 6.51 -1.69 0.52
CA LEU A 33 6.98 -0.56 -0.29
C LEU A 33 7.04 -0.89 -1.79
N SER A 34 7.34 -2.13 -2.15
CA SER A 34 7.35 -2.60 -3.55
C SER A 34 6.00 -2.45 -4.25
N GLU A 35 4.90 -2.45 -3.49
CA GLU A 35 3.53 -2.31 -3.99
C GLU A 35 3.03 -0.86 -3.93
N MET A 36 3.85 0.12 -3.53
CA MET A 36 3.42 1.53 -3.45
C MET A 36 3.81 2.36 -4.68
N PHE A 37 4.54 1.76 -5.64
CA PHE A 37 4.84 2.44 -6.89
C PHE A 37 3.56 2.79 -7.65
N GLY A 38 3.46 4.04 -8.11
CA GLY A 38 2.26 4.56 -8.80
C GLY A 38 1.05 4.87 -7.90
N TYR A 39 1.12 4.63 -6.59
CA TYR A 39 -0.02 4.79 -5.68
C TYR A 39 -0.64 6.20 -5.68
N VAL A 40 0.17 7.25 -5.87
CA VAL A 40 -0.31 8.65 -5.97
C VAL A 40 -1.38 8.79 -7.05
N GLY A 41 -1.13 8.23 -8.24
CA GLY A 41 -2.02 8.35 -9.39
C GLY A 41 -3.35 7.64 -9.13
N ASP A 42 -3.26 6.42 -8.60
CA ASP A 42 -4.42 5.60 -8.28
C ASP A 42 -5.27 6.20 -7.17
N LEU A 43 -4.65 6.71 -6.11
CA LEU A 43 -5.34 7.40 -5.03
C LEU A 43 -6.07 8.64 -5.55
N ARG A 44 -5.39 9.45 -6.39
CA ARG A 44 -5.98 10.65 -7.00
C ARG A 44 -7.19 10.28 -7.86
N SER A 45 -7.08 9.24 -8.70
CA SER A 45 -8.17 8.75 -9.54
C SER A 45 -9.38 8.30 -8.71
N LYS A 46 -9.16 7.45 -7.69
CA LYS A 46 -10.22 6.88 -6.83
C LYS A 46 -10.89 7.91 -5.92
N THR A 47 -10.23 9.04 -5.64
CA THR A 47 -10.73 10.06 -4.70
C THR A 47 -11.08 11.37 -5.38
N GLN A 48 -11.11 11.40 -6.72
CA GLN A 48 -11.32 12.61 -7.52
C GLN A 48 -10.34 13.74 -7.13
N GLY A 49 -9.13 13.36 -6.71
CA GLY A 49 -8.06 14.24 -6.29
C GLY A 49 -8.23 14.91 -4.92
N ARG A 50 -9.14 14.41 -4.08
CA ARG A 50 -9.43 15.03 -2.77
C ARG A 50 -8.66 14.41 -1.61
N ALA A 51 -8.08 13.22 -1.77
CA ALA A 51 -7.33 12.55 -0.71
C ALA A 51 -5.85 12.92 -0.72
N ASN A 52 -5.29 12.93 0.48
CA ASN A 52 -3.86 13.05 0.72
C ASN A 52 -3.35 11.78 1.40
N TYR A 53 -2.07 11.48 1.25
CA TYR A 53 -1.42 10.37 1.93
C TYR A 53 0.01 10.74 2.32
N SER A 54 0.54 10.02 3.29
CA SER A 54 1.92 10.11 3.74
C SER A 54 2.45 8.69 3.94
N MET A 55 3.68 8.43 3.49
CA MET A 55 4.36 7.17 3.71
C MET A 55 5.62 7.41 4.53
N VAL A 56 5.81 6.57 5.55
CA VAL A 56 7.00 6.55 6.39
C VAL A 56 7.43 5.09 6.52
N PHE A 57 8.74 4.84 6.54
CA PHE A 57 9.26 3.52 6.82
C PHE A 57 8.88 3.11 8.25
N ASP A 58 8.36 1.89 8.40
CA ASP A 58 7.97 1.32 9.69
C ASP A 58 8.93 0.18 10.08
N SER A 59 8.99 -0.87 9.27
CA SER A 59 9.74 -2.08 9.56
C SER A 59 10.08 -2.90 8.31
N TYR A 60 10.99 -3.87 8.47
CA TYR A 60 11.19 -4.94 7.50
C TYR A 60 10.32 -6.13 7.87
N ALA A 61 9.78 -6.81 6.85
CA ALA A 61 9.01 -8.03 7.00
C ALA A 61 9.50 -9.09 6.02
N GLU A 62 9.28 -10.36 6.37
CA GLU A 62 9.63 -11.47 5.48
C GLU A 62 8.78 -11.42 4.20
N VAL A 63 9.45 -11.55 3.06
CA VAL A 63 8.79 -11.62 1.76
C VAL A 63 8.20 -13.02 1.56
N PRO A 64 6.95 -13.13 1.04
CA PRO A 64 6.38 -14.42 0.68
C PRO A 64 7.31 -15.24 -0.24
N ALA A 65 7.36 -16.55 -0.02
CA ALA A 65 8.31 -17.45 -0.68
C ALA A 65 8.25 -17.42 -2.22
N ASN A 66 7.07 -17.17 -2.80
CA ASN A 66 6.90 -17.02 -4.24
C ASN A 66 7.61 -15.75 -4.77
N VAL A 67 7.47 -14.62 -4.08
CA VAL A 67 8.12 -13.35 -4.45
C VAL A 67 9.63 -13.43 -4.18
N ALA A 68 10.04 -14.06 -3.07
CA ALA A 68 11.45 -14.24 -2.73
C ALA A 68 12.21 -15.01 -3.82
N LYS A 69 11.62 -16.08 -4.36
CA LYS A 69 12.21 -16.86 -5.47
C LYS A 69 12.44 -16.02 -6.71
N GLU A 70 11.47 -15.20 -7.11
CA GLU A 70 11.61 -14.31 -8.27
C GLU A 70 12.70 -13.25 -8.08
N ILE A 71 12.78 -12.67 -6.88
CA ILE A 71 13.80 -11.68 -6.54
C ILE A 71 15.19 -12.32 -6.60
N ILE A 72 15.35 -13.51 -6.01
CA ILE A 72 16.62 -14.25 -6.02
C ILE A 72 17.03 -14.58 -7.46
N ALA A 73 16.12 -15.14 -8.27
CA ALA A 73 16.39 -15.48 -9.67
C ALA A 73 16.89 -14.26 -10.46
N LYS A 74 16.17 -13.13 -10.37
CA LYS A 74 16.56 -11.85 -11.00
C LYS A 74 17.92 -11.36 -10.52
N ALA A 75 18.24 -11.48 -9.24
CA ALA A 75 19.51 -11.05 -8.68
C ALA A 75 20.68 -11.95 -9.10
N THR A 76 20.44 -13.24 -9.28
CA THR A 76 21.45 -14.23 -9.70
C THR A 76 21.56 -14.41 -11.22
N GLY A 77 20.72 -13.73 -12.01
CA GLY A 77 20.74 -13.81 -13.48
C GLY A 77 20.20 -15.12 -14.05
N GLN A 78 19.30 -15.80 -13.33
CA GLN A 78 18.60 -17.02 -13.77
C GLN A 78 17.17 -16.70 -14.21
#